data_AF-A0A0K2RED3-F1
#
_entry.id   AF-A0A0K2RED3-F1
#
_cell.length_a   1.000
_cell.length_b   1.000
_cell.length_c   1.000
_cell.angle_alpha   90.00
_cell.angle_beta   90.00
_cell.angle_gamma   90.00
#
_symmetry.space_group_name_H-M   'P 1'
#
loop_
_entity.id
_entity.type
_entity.pdbx_description
1 polymer ?
#
loop_
_entity_poly.entity_id
_entity_poly.type
_entity_poly.pdbx_seq_one_letter_code
_entity_poly.pdbx_strand_id
1 'polypeptide(L)'
;MPDAVTLAKGLGGGFPVGALITFGEPTSSLLTAGQHGTTFGGNPVATAAALATLHAIESQGVLANVLSVGARLRAGLSDVDAVTEVRAKAS
;
A
#
# COMPACT_ATOMS: atom_id res chain seq x y z
N MET A 1 11.29 -7.21 11.25
CA MET A 1 11.27 -7.00 9.79
C MET A 1 10.75 -8.28 9.16
N PRO A 2 9.75 -8.23 8.27
CA PRO A 2 9.26 -9.44 7.58
C PRO A 2 10.25 -9.91 6.52
N ASP A 3 10.25 -11.20 6.19
CA ASP A 3 11.04 -11.76 5.08
C ASP A 3 10.43 -11.46 3.71
N ALA A 4 9.10 -11.25 3.67
CA ALA A 4 8.39 -10.84 2.47
C ALA A 4 7.17 -9.96 2.78
N VAL A 5 6.85 -9.05 1.86
CA VAL A 5 5.69 -8.15 1.92
C VAL A 5 4.96 -8.16 0.60
N THR A 6 3.64 -8.25 0.63
CA THR A 6 2.78 -8.10 -0.55
C THR A 6 2.13 -6.73 -0.59
N LEU A 7 2.06 -6.15 -1.79
CA LEU A 7 1.50 -4.82 -2.06
C LEU A 7 0.56 -4.90 -3.27
N ALA A 8 -0.52 -4.12 -3.24
CA ALA A 8 -1.48 -3.97 -4.34
C ALA A 8 -2.38 -2.74 -4.04
N LYS A 9 -3.65 -2.76 -4.44
CA LYS A 9 -4.67 -1.74 -4.12
C LYS A 9 -4.19 -0.32 -4.43
N GLY A 10 -3.89 0.48 -3.40
CA GLY A 10 -3.44 1.85 -3.51
C GLY A 10 -2.12 2.00 -4.27
N LEU A 11 -1.32 0.94 -4.42
CA LEU A 11 -0.07 0.96 -5.18
C LEU A 11 -0.25 1.51 -6.60
N GLY A 12 -1.33 1.13 -7.29
CA GLY A 12 -1.56 1.50 -8.69
C GLY A 12 -2.39 2.75 -8.92
N GLY A 13 -2.86 3.43 -7.86
CA GLY A 13 -3.75 4.58 -8.02
C GLY A 13 -5.03 4.27 -8.81
N GLY A 14 -5.49 3.02 -8.78
CA GLY A 14 -6.64 2.54 -9.57
C GLY A 14 -6.26 1.68 -10.79
N PHE A 15 -5.00 1.68 -11.23
CA PHE A 15 -4.52 0.75 -12.26
C PHE A 15 -4.15 -0.62 -11.66
N PRO A 16 -4.42 -1.75 -12.35
CA PRO A 16 -4.07 -3.08 -11.82
C PRO A 16 -2.56 -3.29 -11.71
N VAL A 17 -2.06 -3.39 -10.47
CA VAL A 17 -0.67 -3.73 -10.16
C VAL A 17 -0.58 -4.36 -8.76
N GLY A 18 0.30 -5.34 -8.62
CA GLY A 18 0.69 -5.92 -7.34
C GLY A 18 2.19 -6.21 -7.33
N ALA A 19 2.77 -6.28 -6.13
CA ALA A 19 4.18 -6.56 -5.92
C ALA A 19 4.38 -7.51 -4.73
N LEU A 20 5.40 -8.35 -4.83
CA LEU A 20 5.97 -9.13 -3.73
C LEU A 20 7.40 -8.63 -3.54
N ILE A 21 7.68 -8.05 -2.37
CA ILE A 21 9.00 -7.60 -1.98
C ILE A 21 9.57 -8.62 -1.02
N THR A 22 10.73 -9.19 -1.33
CA THR A 22 11.47 -10.11 -0.45
C THR A 22 12.66 -9.40 0.17
N PHE A 23 13.04 -9.85 1.36
CA PHE A 23 14.15 -9.29 2.12
C PHE A 23 15.16 -10.40 2.44
N GLY A 24 16.43 -10.13 2.15
CA GLY A 24 17.53 -11.06 2.42
C GLY A 24 17.68 -12.17 1.39
N GLU A 25 18.92 -12.61 1.22
CA GLU A 25 19.31 -13.58 0.19
C GLU A 25 18.58 -14.93 0.28
N PRO A 26 18.36 -15.53 1.47
CA PRO A 26 17.68 -16.81 1.56
C PRO A 26 16.27 -16.80 0.98
N THR A 27 15.55 -15.68 1.09
CA THR A 27 14.18 -15.54 0.59
C THR A 27 14.16 -15.03 -0.85
N SER A 28 15.03 -14.08 -1.20
CA SER A 28 15.10 -13.53 -2.56
C SER A 28 15.58 -14.55 -3.60
N SER A 29 16.36 -15.56 -3.20
CA SER A 29 16.85 -16.62 -4.10
C SER A 29 15.88 -17.80 -4.28
N LEU A 30 14.74 -17.85 -3.56
CA LEU A 30 13.79 -18.97 -3.62
C LEU A 30 13.13 -19.13 -4.99
N LEU A 31 12.92 -18.02 -5.71
CA LEU A 31 12.35 -18.01 -7.05
C LEU A 31 13.37 -17.43 -8.02
N THR A 32 13.72 -18.21 -9.03
CA THR A 32 14.64 -17.83 -10.10
C THR A 32 13.89 -17.68 -11.42
N ALA A 33 14.58 -17.16 -12.44
CA ALA A 33 14.00 -16.87 -13.74
C ALA A 33 13.28 -18.11 -14.33
N GLY A 34 12.02 -17.93 -14.74
CA GLY A 34 11.18 -18.97 -15.33
C GLY A 34 10.35 -19.79 -14.34
N GLN A 35 10.59 -19.70 -13.03
CA GLN A 35 9.81 -20.45 -12.04
C GLN A 35 8.48 -19.77 -11.67
N HIS A 36 8.41 -18.45 -11.84
CA HIS A 36 7.21 -17.66 -11.59
C HIS A 36 7.16 -16.49 -12.55
N GLY A 37 6.02 -16.30 -13.20
CA GLY A 37 5.83 -15.26 -14.19
C GLY A 37 4.35 -14.99 -14.42
N THR A 38 4.07 -13.86 -15.05
CA THR A 38 2.72 -13.42 -15.39
C THR A 38 2.77 -12.67 -16.70
N THR A 39 1.73 -12.86 -17.52
CA THR A 39 1.62 -12.21 -18.84
C THR A 39 1.61 -10.68 -18.74
N PHE A 40 1.05 -10.13 -17.65
CA PHE A 40 0.84 -8.69 -17.49
C PHE A 40 1.63 -8.07 -16.33
N GLY A 41 2.33 -8.85 -15.51
CA GLY A 41 3.07 -8.30 -14.38
C GLY A 41 4.30 -7.52 -14.80
N GLY A 42 4.58 -6.44 -14.07
CA GLY A 42 5.74 -5.57 -14.33
C GLY A 42 5.69 -4.81 -15.66
N ASN A 43 4.54 -4.78 -16.34
CA ASN A 43 4.41 -4.07 -17.60
C ASN A 43 4.67 -2.55 -17.43
N PRO A 44 5.19 -1.85 -18.46
CA PRO A 44 5.58 -0.44 -18.33
C PRO A 44 4.46 0.50 -17.89
N VAL A 45 3.21 0.25 -18.30
CA VAL A 45 2.06 1.08 -17.93
C VAL A 45 1.73 0.92 -16.45
N ALA A 46 1.71 -0.32 -15.94
CA ALA A 46 1.53 -0.59 -14.52
C ALA A 46 2.63 0.05 -13.67
N THR A 47 3.88 -0.06 -14.09
CA THR A 47 5.03 0.55 -13.39
C THR A 47 4.94 2.08 -13.38
N ALA A 48 4.57 2.70 -14.51
CA ALA A 48 4.39 4.15 -14.57
C ALA A 48 3.26 4.64 -13.67
N ALA A 49 2.12 3.94 -13.65
CA ALA A 49 1.00 4.27 -12.75
C ALA A 49 1.39 4.13 -11.27
N ALA A 50 2.15 3.08 -10.93
CA ALA A 50 2.63 2.87 -9.56
C ALA A 50 3.61 3.98 -9.12
N LEU A 51 4.57 4.34 -9.97
CA LEU A 51 5.52 5.43 -9.69
C LEU A 51 4.81 6.78 -9.54
N ALA A 52 3.87 7.09 -10.44
CA ALA A 52 3.08 8.32 -10.33
C ALA A 52 2.29 8.38 -9.02
N THR A 53 1.74 7.25 -8.57
CA THR A 53 1.01 7.16 -7.30
C THR A 53 1.93 7.39 -6.10
N LEU A 54 3.11 6.76 -6.08
CA LEU A 54 4.10 6.96 -5.02
C LEU A 54 4.57 8.42 -4.96
N HIS A 55 4.87 9.02 -6.11
CA HIS A 55 5.24 10.44 -6.17
C HIS A 55 4.12 11.36 -5.67
N ALA A 56 2.85 11.06 -5.97
CA ALA A 56 1.73 11.83 -5.46
C ALA A 56 1.62 11.72 -3.92
N ILE A 57 1.80 10.51 -3.38
CA ILE A 57 1.79 10.27 -1.92
C ILE A 57 2.86 11.12 -1.22
N GLU A 58 4.07 11.13 -1.76
CA GLU A 58 5.21 11.86 -1.20
C GLU A 58 5.06 13.38 -1.36
N SER A 59 4.86 13.85 -2.60
CA SER A 59 4.87 15.29 -2.92
C SER A 59 3.68 16.06 -2.37
N GLN A 60 2.53 15.40 -2.16
CA GLN A 60 1.31 16.04 -1.68
C GLN A 60 1.10 15.88 -0.16
N GLY A 61 2.06 15.26 0.56
CA GLY A 61 1.96 15.07 2.01
C GLY A 61 0.76 14.21 2.41
N VAL A 62 0.41 13.20 1.60
CA VAL A 62 -0.80 12.40 1.79
C VAL A 62 -0.83 11.71 3.16
N LEU A 63 0.32 11.22 3.65
CA LEU A 63 0.41 10.60 4.97
C LEU A 63 0.02 11.56 6.11
N ALA A 64 0.52 12.79 6.08
CA ALA A 64 0.19 13.80 7.08
C ALA A 64 -1.31 14.13 7.06
N ASN A 65 -1.90 14.22 5.86
CA ASN A 65 -3.34 14.41 5.69
C ASN A 65 -4.14 13.22 6.24
N VAL A 66 -3.73 11.98 5.96
CA VAL A 66 -4.38 10.76 6.48
C VAL A 66 -4.37 10.74 8.01
N LEU A 67 -3.26 11.10 8.65
CA LEU A 67 -3.17 11.19 10.11
C LEU A 67 -4.12 12.25 10.68
N SER A 68 -4.14 13.45 10.07
CA SER A 68 -5.02 14.56 10.49
C SER A 68 -6.50 14.22 10.33
N VAL A 69 -6.91 13.76 9.15
CA VAL A 69 -8.30 13.41 8.86
C VAL A 69 -8.73 12.19 9.67
N GLY A 70 -7.86 11.18 9.83
CA GLY A 70 -8.13 10.01 10.66
C GLY A 70 -8.39 10.37 12.12
N ALA A 71 -7.61 11.29 12.70
CA ALA A 71 -7.83 11.79 14.05
C ALA A 71 -9.18 12.53 14.18
N ARG A 72 -9.50 13.41 13.22
CA ARG A 72 -10.78 14.12 13.19
C ARG A 72 -11.98 13.15 13.10
N LEU A 73 -11.90 12.15 12.21
CA LEU A 73 -12.96 11.15 12.05
C LEU A 73 -13.12 10.31 13.31
N ARG A 74 -12.03 9.89 13.94
CA ARG A 74 -12.07 9.12 15.18
C ARG A 74 -12.75 9.90 16.29
N ALA A 75 -12.38 11.17 16.48
CA ALA A 75 -13.02 12.04 17.48
C ALA A 75 -14.51 12.20 17.19
N GLY A 76 -14.86 12.63 15.97
CA GLY A 76 -16.26 12.86 15.60
C GLY A 76 -17.15 11.63 15.68
N LEU A 77 -16.64 10.44 15.35
CA LEU A 77 -17.40 9.19 15.49
C LEU A 77 -17.54 8.73 16.94
N SER A 78 -16.58 9.07 17.80
CA SER A 78 -16.63 8.70 19.23
C SER A 78 -17.66 9.53 20.01
N ASP A 79 -18.00 10.72 19.51
CA ASP A 79 -18.98 11.63 20.12
C ASP A 79 -20.43 11.34 19.68
N VAL A 80 -20.66 10.32 18.84
CA VAL A 80 -22.02 9.94 18.40
C VAL A 80 -22.61 8.94 19.38
N ASP A 81 -23.70 9.32 20.06
CA ASP A 81 -24.36 8.50 21.09
C ASP A 81 -24.69 7.05 20.67
N ALA A 82 -24.99 6.82 19.39
CA ALA A 82 -25.32 5.50 18.86
C ALA A 82 -24.09 4.61 18.54
N VAL A 83 -22.87 5.16 18.60
CA VAL A 83 -21.65 4.44 18.27
C VAL A 83 -21.11 3.71 19.49
N THR A 84 -21.01 2.39 19.40
CA THR A 84 -20.55 1.54 20.51
C THR A 84 -19.04 1.30 20.51
N GLU A 85 -18.37 1.46 19.36
CA GLU A 85 -16.93 1.27 19.24
C GLU A 85 -16.36 1.99 18.01
N VAL A 86 -15.20 2.63 18.17
CA VAL A 86 -14.41 3.18 17.06
C VAL A 86 -13.01 2.57 17.07
N ARG A 87 -12.69 1.80 16.02
CA ARG A 87 -11.36 1.20 15.81
C ARG A 87 -10.62 1.93 14.69
N ALA A 88 -9.40 2.36 14.98
CA ALA A 88 -8.53 3.01 14.01
C ALA A 88 -7.07 2.60 14.25
N LYS A 89 -6.30 2.49 13.16
CA LYS A 89 -4.85 2.35 13.20
C LYS A 89 -4.26 3.21 12.09
N ALA A 90 -3.62 4.29 12.47
CA ALA A 90 -2.80 5.11 11.59
C ALA A 90 -1.44 5.21 12.28
N SER A 91 -0.55 4.29 11.93
CA SER A 91 0.80 4.15 12.50
C SER A 91 1.81 4.30 11.38
#